data_AF-A0A8T3X8Y4-F1
#
_entry.id   AF-A0A8T3X8Y4-F1
#
_cell.length_a   1.000
_cell.length_b   1.000
_cell.length_c   1.000
_cell.angle_alpha   90.00
_cell.angle_beta   90.00
_cell.angle_gamma   90.00
#
_symmetry.space_group_name_H-M   'P 1'
#
loop_
_entity.id
_entity.type
_entity.pdbx_description
1 polymer ?
#
loop_
_entity_poly.entity_id
_entity_poly.type
_entity_poly.pdbx_seq_one_letter_code
_entity_poly.pdbx_strand_id
1 'polypeptide(L)'
;MATEAEIARELIAGLKLSEEQFDRLWNKFLEELECRYIKELTLDHQFSRMPRKYSMKLRTLVNFIHLFAAMKEDAYIITGDKDLIELVRKYNLYDKILSYIELIELIASFSSPNP
;
A
#
# COMPACT_ATOMS: atom_id res chain seq x y z
N MET A 1 -7.16 4.65 -8.01
CA MET A 1 -7.87 3.75 -8.94
C MET A 1 -7.48 2.28 -8.75
N ALA A 2 -6.20 1.90 -8.82
CA ALA A 2 -5.80 0.49 -8.64
C ALA A 2 -6.17 -0.09 -7.27
N THR A 3 -5.82 0.60 -6.18
CA THR A 3 -6.12 0.17 -4.80
C THR A 3 -7.63 0.06 -4.55
N GLU A 4 -8.40 1.03 -5.01
CA GLU A 4 -9.86 1.04 -4.88
C GLU A 4 -10.50 -0.14 -5.62
N ALA A 5 -10.05 -0.44 -6.84
CA ALA A 5 -10.55 -1.60 -7.59
C ALA A 5 -10.18 -2.94 -6.91
N GLU A 6 -8.99 -3.05 -6.31
CA GLU A 6 -8.59 -4.22 -5.54
C GLU A 6 -9.47 -4.40 -4.30
N ILE A 7 -9.72 -3.33 -3.56
CA ILE A 7 -10.56 -3.35 -2.36
C ILE A 7 -12.01 -3.63 -2.72
N ALA A 8 -12.54 -3.01 -3.78
CA ALA A 8 -13.88 -3.30 -4.31
C ALA A 8 -14.03 -4.77 -4.66
N ARG A 9 -13.05 -5.36 -5.35
CA ARG A 9 -13.05 -6.79 -5.69
C ARG A 9 -13.12 -7.67 -4.44
N GLU A 10 -12.31 -7.39 -3.42
CA GLU A 10 -12.30 -8.20 -2.19
C GLU A 10 -13.60 -8.04 -1.38
N LEU A 11 -14.12 -6.81 -1.24
CA LEU A 11 -15.31 -6.55 -0.43
C LEU A 11 -16.60 -6.98 -1.14
N ILE A 12 -16.75 -6.69 -2.42
CA ILE A 12 -17.96 -7.05 -3.18
C ILE A 12 -17.94 -8.54 -3.51
N ALA A 13 -16.86 -9.07 -4.10
CA ALA A 13 -16.85 -10.48 -4.52
C ALA A 13 -16.58 -11.43 -3.34
N GLY A 14 -15.70 -11.05 -2.42
CA GLY A 14 -15.31 -11.88 -1.28
C GLY A 14 -16.32 -11.84 -0.13
N LEU A 15 -16.75 -10.63 0.27
CA LEU A 15 -17.66 -10.42 1.39
C LEU A 15 -19.12 -10.17 0.98
N LYS A 16 -19.43 -10.20 -0.32
CA LYS A 16 -20.80 -10.05 -0.87
C LYS A 16 -21.48 -8.74 -0.49
N LEU A 17 -20.71 -7.66 -0.32
CA LEU A 17 -21.29 -6.32 -0.16
C LEU A 17 -22.02 -5.91 -1.43
N SER A 18 -23.12 -5.17 -1.30
CA SER A 18 -23.69 -4.44 -2.43
C SER A 18 -22.78 -3.26 -2.82
N GLU A 19 -22.90 -2.78 -4.06
CA GLU A 19 -22.18 -1.58 -4.52
C GLU A 19 -22.45 -0.38 -3.60
N GLU A 20 -23.71 -0.16 -3.18
CA GLU A 20 -24.07 0.92 -2.26
C GLU A 20 -23.40 0.78 -0.87
N GLN A 21 -23.24 -0.45 -0.36
CA GLN A 21 -22.51 -0.69 0.89
C GLN A 21 -21.02 -0.40 0.72
N PHE A 22 -20.43 -0.82 -0.40
CA PHE A 22 -19.05 -0.53 -0.74
C PHE A 22 -18.81 0.99 -0.83
N ASP A 23 -19.61 1.72 -1.61
CA ASP A 23 -19.45 3.15 -1.80
C ASP A 23 -19.55 3.93 -0.49
N ARG A 24 -20.49 3.56 0.39
CA ARG A 24 -20.60 4.17 1.72
C ARG A 24 -19.37 3.91 2.58
N LEU A 25 -18.90 2.67 2.61
CA LEU A 25 -17.72 2.30 3.40
C LEU A 25 -16.45 2.98 2.87
N TRP A 26 -16.28 2.99 1.55
CA TRP A 26 -15.13 3.57 0.88
C TRP A 26 -15.07 5.09 1.07
N ASN A 27 -16.17 5.80 0.85
CA ASN A 27 -16.23 7.25 1.07
C ASN A 27 -15.96 7.61 2.53
N LYS A 28 -16.53 6.84 3.47
CA LYS A 28 -16.25 7.03 4.90
C LYS A 28 -14.78 6.82 5.24
N PHE A 29 -14.16 5.78 4.70
CA PHE A 29 -12.72 5.52 4.87
C PHE A 29 -11.86 6.69 4.34
N LEU A 30 -12.19 7.21 3.16
CA LEU A 30 -11.47 8.34 2.58
C LEU A 30 -11.60 9.61 3.42
N GLU A 31 -12.80 9.87 3.97
CA GLU A 31 -13.09 11.02 4.81
C GLU A 31 -12.36 10.93 6.17
N GLU A 32 -12.51 9.80 6.88
CA GLU A 32 -11.94 9.63 8.23
C GLU A 32 -10.40 9.66 8.24
N LEU A 33 -9.76 9.22 7.15
CA LEU A 33 -8.30 9.23 7.02
C LEU A 33 -7.77 10.39 6.20
N GLU A 34 -8.62 11.36 5.82
CA GLU A 34 -8.28 12.50 4.96
C GLU A 34 -7.46 12.08 3.71
N CYS A 35 -7.85 10.97 3.09
CA CYS A 35 -7.09 10.34 2.03
C CYS A 35 -7.00 11.23 0.79
N ARG A 36 -5.81 11.27 0.18
CA ARG A 36 -5.59 11.95 -1.10
C ARG A 36 -5.20 10.94 -2.16
N TYR A 37 -5.84 11.05 -3.32
CA TYR A 37 -5.49 10.25 -4.48
C TYR A 37 -4.25 10.81 -5.17
N ILE A 38 -3.27 9.94 -5.42
CA ILE A 38 -2.22 10.20 -6.42
C ILE A 38 -2.89 10.09 -7.80
N LYS A 39 -3.16 11.26 -8.42
CA LYS A 39 -3.87 11.34 -9.70
C LYS A 39 -3.01 10.94 -10.88
N GLU A 40 -1.72 11.25 -10.82
CA GLU A 40 -0.76 10.95 -11.89
C GLU A 40 0.51 10.37 -11.27
N LEU A 41 0.92 9.20 -11.74
CA LEU A 41 2.20 8.59 -11.39
C LEU A 41 2.98 8.37 -12.68
N THR A 42 4.05 9.15 -12.87
CA THR A 42 4.92 8.97 -14.03
C THR A 42 5.92 7.85 -13.74
N LEU A 43 5.75 6.70 -14.40
CA LEU A 43 6.69 5.60 -14.33
C LEU A 43 7.90 5.92 -15.20
N ASP A 44 9.06 6.10 -14.58
CA ASP A 44 10.30 6.42 -15.26
C ASP A 44 11.22 5.19 -15.39
N HIS A 45 12.43 5.42 -15.90
CA HIS A 45 13.43 4.36 -16.08
C HIS A 45 13.79 3.65 -14.76
N GLN A 46 13.66 4.29 -13.60
CA GLN A 46 13.94 3.66 -12.31
C GLN A 46 12.93 2.53 -12.02
N PHE A 47 11.65 2.73 -12.36
CA PHE A 47 10.63 1.69 -12.24
C PHE A 47 10.99 0.45 -13.05
N SER A 48 11.39 0.62 -14.32
CA SER A 48 11.75 -0.50 -15.21
C SER A 48 12.98 -1.31 -14.77
N ARG A 49 13.79 -0.77 -13.85
CA ARG A 49 14.98 -1.46 -13.29
C ARG A 49 14.62 -2.35 -12.11
N MET A 50 13.49 -2.13 -11.44
CA MET A 50 13.07 -2.97 -10.31
C MET A 50 12.80 -4.42 -10.75
N PRO A 51 12.01 -4.72 -11.80
CA PRO A 51 11.72 -6.12 -12.15
C PRO A 51 12.90 -6.88 -12.77
N ARG A 52 13.87 -6.18 -13.36
CA ARG A 52 15.01 -6.81 -14.04
C ARG A 52 16.06 -7.37 -13.08
N LYS A 53 16.12 -6.84 -11.85
CA LYS A 53 17.08 -7.28 -10.83
C LYS A 53 16.60 -8.49 -10.02
N TYR A 54 15.30 -8.79 -10.05
CA TYR A 54 14.68 -9.76 -9.16
C TYR A 54 13.72 -10.62 -9.98
N SER A 55 13.95 -11.93 -10.10
CA SER A 55 13.05 -12.82 -10.84
C SER A 55 11.67 -12.79 -10.18
N MET A 56 10.67 -12.22 -10.84
CA MET A 56 9.37 -11.96 -10.21
C MET A 56 8.20 -12.42 -11.05
N LYS A 57 7.14 -12.82 -10.35
CA LYS A 57 5.84 -13.18 -10.93
C LYS A 57 5.10 -11.90 -11.32
N LEU A 58 4.46 -11.87 -12.49
CA LEU A 58 3.64 -10.73 -12.97
C LEU A 58 2.61 -10.21 -11.96
N ARG A 59 2.13 -11.07 -11.05
CA ARG A 59 1.17 -10.72 -9.99
C ARG A 59 1.63 -9.59 -9.05
N THR A 60 2.92 -9.25 -9.03
CA THR A 60 3.47 -8.22 -8.14
C THR A 60 3.54 -6.82 -8.76
N LEU A 61 3.12 -6.62 -10.01
CA LEU A 61 3.27 -5.31 -10.68
C LEU A 61 2.57 -4.18 -9.93
N VAL A 62 1.35 -4.41 -9.43
CA VAL A 62 0.59 -3.41 -8.65
C VAL A 62 1.31 -3.05 -7.35
N ASN A 63 1.87 -4.04 -6.65
CA ASN A 63 2.68 -3.80 -5.46
C ASN A 63 3.92 -2.94 -5.75
N PHE A 64 4.56 -3.12 -6.90
CA PHE A 64 5.67 -2.27 -7.32
C PHE A 64 5.24 -0.87 -7.70
N ILE A 65 4.05 -0.71 -8.30
CA ILE A 65 3.48 0.61 -8.57
C ILE A 65 3.25 1.34 -7.24
N HIS A 66 2.68 0.68 -6.23
CA HIS A 66 2.50 1.25 -4.89
C HIS A 66 3.84 1.58 -4.22
N LEU A 67 4.83 0.69 -4.28
CA LEU A 67 6.17 0.94 -3.75
C LEU A 67 6.83 2.14 -4.43
N PHE A 68 6.77 2.20 -5.75
CA PHE A 68 7.36 3.28 -6.53
C PHE A 68 6.67 4.62 -6.25
N ALA A 69 5.34 4.62 -6.12
CA ALA A 69 4.59 5.79 -5.70
C ALA A 69 5.04 6.28 -4.32
N ALA A 70 5.13 5.37 -3.34
CA ALA A 70 5.60 5.69 -1.99
C ALA A 70 7.01 6.30 -2.00
N MET A 71 7.93 5.72 -2.79
CA MET A 71 9.28 6.26 -2.97
C MET A 71 9.31 7.66 -3.59
N LYS A 72 8.43 7.95 -4.57
CA LYS A 72 8.36 9.26 -5.21
C LYS A 72 7.79 10.34 -4.30
N GLU A 73 6.82 9.97 -3.48
CA GLU A 73 6.17 10.86 -2.52
C GLU A 73 6.89 10.91 -1.15
N ASP A 74 8.00 10.17 -1.00
CA ASP A 74 8.72 9.98 0.26
C ASP A 74 7.83 9.52 1.44
N ALA A 75 6.81 8.72 1.12
CA ALA A 75 5.76 8.29 2.03
C ALA A 75 6.01 6.87 2.57
N TYR A 76 5.52 6.60 3.78
CA TYR A 76 5.48 5.23 4.29
C TYR A 76 4.53 4.37 3.44
N ILE A 77 4.98 3.18 3.06
CA ILE A 77 4.11 2.13 2.53
C ILE A 77 3.70 1.19 3.66
N ILE A 78 2.40 1.09 3.89
CA ILE A 78 1.81 0.16 4.86
C ILE A 78 1.16 -0.97 4.08
N THR A 79 1.52 -2.22 4.38
CA THR A 79 0.97 -3.37 3.65
C THR A 79 0.85 -4.62 4.53
N GLY A 80 -0.13 -5.47 4.22
CA GLY A 80 -0.24 -6.83 4.78
C GLY A 80 0.53 -7.89 3.98
N ASP A 81 1.09 -7.52 2.82
CA ASP A 81 1.79 -8.44 1.93
C ASP A 81 3.20 -8.77 2.45
N LYS A 82 3.33 -9.96 3.05
CA LYS A 82 4.59 -10.46 3.59
C LYS A 82 5.65 -10.68 2.50
N ASP A 83 5.27 -11.15 1.32
CA ASP A 83 6.20 -11.38 0.21
C ASP A 83 6.82 -10.04 -0.23
N LEU A 84 6.01 -8.97 -0.27
CA LEU A 84 6.50 -7.62 -0.59
C LEU A 84 7.44 -7.09 0.49
N ILE A 85 7.07 -7.20 1.77
CA ILE A 85 7.89 -6.72 2.89
C ILE A 85 9.24 -7.43 2.91
N GLU A 86 9.24 -8.76 2.81
CA GLU A 86 10.47 -9.56 2.77
C GLU A 86 11.34 -9.16 1.59
N LEU A 87 10.75 -8.98 0.40
CA LEU A 87 11.49 -8.59 -0.80
C LEU A 87 12.10 -7.20 -0.66
N VAL A 88 11.35 -6.21 -0.19
CA VAL A 88 11.84 -4.83 0.00
C VAL A 88 12.97 -4.79 1.01
N ARG A 89 12.83 -5.49 2.14
CA ARG A 89 13.86 -5.55 3.20
C ARG A 89 15.10 -6.31 2.75
N LYS A 90 14.92 -7.50 2.16
CA LYS A 90 16.02 -8.37 1.68
C LYS A 90 16.94 -7.65 0.71
N TYR A 91 16.38 -6.80 -0.16
CA TYR A 91 17.14 -6.08 -1.18
C TYR A 91 17.35 -4.60 -0.86
N ASN A 92 16.97 -4.15 0.34
CA ASN A 92 17.07 -2.76 0.79
C ASN A 92 16.51 -1.76 -0.25
N LEU A 93 15.32 -2.05 -0.80
CA LEU A 93 14.72 -1.25 -1.87
C LEU A 93 14.15 0.08 -1.36
N TYR A 94 13.63 0.07 -0.14
CA TYR A 94 13.03 1.22 0.50
C TYR A 94 12.98 1.00 2.02
N ASP A 95 13.28 2.04 2.80
CA ASP A 95 13.38 1.99 4.25
C ASP A 95 12.05 2.31 4.96
N LYS A 96 11.12 3.00 4.30
CA LYS A 96 9.80 3.36 4.84
C LYS A 96 8.71 2.32 4.54
N ILE A 97 8.99 1.03 4.75
CA ILE A 97 7.99 -0.04 4.64
C ILE A 97 7.61 -0.60 6.02
N LEU A 98 6.30 -0.59 6.30
CA LEU A 98 5.71 -1.10 7.53
C LEU A 98 4.66 -2.17 7.22
N SER A 99 4.63 -3.18 8.06
CA SER A 99 3.45 -4.03 8.24
C SER A 99 2.40 -3.32 9.09
N TYR A 100 1.16 -3.81 9.05
CA TYR A 100 0.08 -3.29 9.92
C TYR A 100 0.41 -3.44 11.42
N ILE A 101 1.11 -4.52 11.81
CA ILE A 101 1.53 -4.75 13.19
C ILE A 101 2.54 -3.68 13.62
N GLU A 102 3.55 -3.43 12.79
CA GLU A 102 4.57 -2.40 13.06
C GLU A 102 3.96 -0.99 13.10
N LEU A 103 2.94 -0.71 12.28
CA LEU A 103 2.20 0.56 12.36
C LEU A 103 1.50 0.72 13.71
N ILE A 104 0.82 -0.32 14.21
CA ILE A 104 0.15 -0.28 15.51
C ILE A 104 1.17 -0.04 16.63
N GLU A 105 2.29 -0.76 16.62
CA GLU A 105 3.37 -0.60 17.59
C GLU A 105 3.93 0.83 17.58
N LEU A 106 4.13 1.38 16.38
CA LEU A 106 4.57 2.76 16.19
C LEU A 106 3.56 3.76 16.78
N ILE A 107 2.27 3.60 16.51
CA ILE A 107 1.21 4.47 17.07
C ILE A 107 1.15 4.36 18.60
N ALA A 108 1.26 3.14 19.14
CA ALA A 108 1.25 2.90 20.58
C ALA A 108 2.44 3.58 21.28
N SER A 109 3.60 3.64 20.62
CA SER A 109 4.78 4.34 21.13
C SER A 109 4.56 5.85 21.30
N PHE A 110 3.71 6.47 20.48
CA PHE A 110 3.34 7.89 20.63
C PHE A 110 2.26 8.13 21.69
N SER A 111 1.49 7.09 22.03
CA SER A 111 0.37 7.16 22.97
C SER A 111 0.79 6.89 24.42
N SER A 112 2.01 6.41 24.61
CA SER A 112 2.59 6.18 25.93
C SER A 112 3.28 7.45 26.40
N PRO A 113 2.86 8.11 27.50
CA PRO A 113 3.65 9.20 28.07
C PRO A 113 5.00 8.60 28.46
N ASN A 114 6.10 9.20 27.98
CA ASN A 114 7.44 8.88 28.48
C ASN A 114 7.41 8.97 30.02
N PRO A 115 7.84 7.93 30.76
CA PRO A 115 8.14 8.07 32.18
C PRO A 115 9.32 9.04 32.40
#